data_AF-A0A075I102-F1
#
_entry.id   AF-A0A075I102-F1
#
_cell.length_a   1.000
_cell.length_b   1.000
_cell.length_c   1.000
_cell.angle_alpha   90.00
_cell.angle_beta   90.00
_cell.angle_gamma   90.00
#
_symmetry.space_group_name_H-M   'P 1'
#
loop_
_entity.id
_entity.type
_entity.pdbx_description
1 polymer ?
#
loop_
_entity_poly.entity_id
_entity_poly.type
_entity_poly.pdbx_seq_one_letter_code
_entity_poly.pdbx_strand_id
1 'polypeptide(L)' 'MIIRGAMNKTVANGLKYTSEQNQWLVKHYRNYPKDPDGFEEWNKSLLKTLEESFAKIATFAKN' A
#
# COMPACT_ATOMS: atom_id res chain seq x y z
N MET A 1 -27.15 -12.19 9.64
CA MET A 1 -26.34 -12.22 8.39
C MET A 1 -25.68 -10.90 8.01
N ILE A 2 -25.95 -9.78 8.69
CA ILE A 2 -25.36 -8.47 8.34
C ILE A 2 -23.90 -8.36 8.80
N ILE A 3 -23.58 -8.85 10.01
CA ILE A 3 -22.22 -8.79 10.60
C ILE A 3 -21.21 -9.58 9.75
N ARG A 4 -21.56 -10.78 9.30
CA ARG A 4 -20.69 -11.60 8.41
C ARG A 4 -20.46 -10.91 7.06
N GLY A 5 -21.48 -10.27 6.48
CA GLY A 5 -21.34 -9.54 5.22
C GLY A 5 -20.45 -8.31 5.33
N ALA A 6 -20.57 -7.54 6.42
CA ALA A 6 -19.72 -6.38 6.69
C ALA A 6 -18.24 -6.79 6.89
N MET A 7 -17.99 -7.84 7.68
CA MET A 7 -16.64 -8.37 7.90
C MET A 7 -15.99 -8.86 6.58
N ASN A 8 -16.74 -9.58 5.74
CA ASN A 8 -16.25 -10.02 4.43
C ASN A 8 -15.90 -8.83 3.51
N LYS A 9 -16.70 -7.76 3.56
CA LYS A 9 -16.45 -6.55 2.76
C LYS A 9 -15.17 -5.82 3.22
N THR A 10 -14.94 -5.69 4.52
CA THR A 10 -13.70 -5.11 5.06
C THR A 10 -12.49 -5.93 4.61
N VAL A 11 -12.52 -7.25 4.77
CA VAL A 11 -11.41 -8.14 4.36
C VAL A 11 -11.13 -8.00 2.86
N ALA A 12 -12.17 -8.06 2.02
CA ALA A 12 -12.01 -7.91 0.57
C ALA A 12 -11.40 -6.54 0.19
N ASN A 13 -11.83 -5.46 0.84
CA ASN A 13 -11.27 -4.12 0.62
C ASN A 13 -9.80 -4.02 1.06
N GLY A 14 -9.45 -4.65 2.19
CA GLY A 14 -8.07 -4.71 2.67
C GLY A 14 -7.16 -5.47 1.69
N LEU A 15 -7.59 -6.66 1.26
CA LEU A 15 -6.85 -7.46 0.27
C LEU A 15 -6.67 -6.72 -1.05
N LYS A 16 -7.73 -6.07 -1.56
CA LYS A 16 -7.66 -5.26 -2.78
C LYS A 16 -6.64 -4.13 -2.62
N TYR A 17 -6.72 -3.37 -1.53
CA TYR A 17 -5.81 -2.25 -1.28
C TYR A 17 -4.35 -2.73 -1.19
N THR A 18 -4.07 -3.80 -0.44
CA THR A 18 -2.71 -4.37 -0.35
C THR A 18 -2.19 -4.82 -1.72
N SER A 19 -3.05 -5.42 -2.56
CA SER A 19 -2.67 -5.81 -3.92
C SER A 19 -2.30 -4.59 -4.79
N GLU A 20 -3.07 -3.50 -4.70
CA GLU A 20 -2.79 -2.25 -5.40
C GLU A 20 -1.47 -1.62 -4.94
N GLN A 21 -1.20 -1.58 -3.63
CA GLN A 21 0.08 -1.09 -3.11
C GLN A 21 1.26 -1.97 -3.54
N ASN A 22 1.08 -3.29 -3.60
CA ASN A 22 2.11 -4.19 -4.12
C ASN A 22 2.40 -3.94 -5.61
N GLN A 23 1.36 -3.70 -6.43
CA GLN A 23 1.56 -3.31 -7.84
C GLN A 23 2.33 -2.00 -7.96
N TRP A 24 2.05 -1.03 -7.09
CA TRP A 24 2.81 0.22 -7.04
C TRP A 24 4.28 -0.04 -6.66
N LEU A 25 4.55 -0.84 -5.62
CA LEU A 25 5.91 -1.18 -5.19
C LEU A 25 6.71 -1.82 -6.34
N VAL A 26 6.14 -2.81 -7.04
CA VAL A 26 6.80 -3.44 -8.18
C VAL A 26 7.17 -2.40 -9.26
N LYS A 27 6.26 -1.48 -9.59
CA LYS A 27 6.54 -0.40 -10.55
C LYS A 27 7.61 0.55 -10.03
N HIS A 28 7.54 0.91 -8.76
CA HIS A 28 8.47 1.84 -8.11
C HIS A 28 9.90 1.28 -8.10
N TYR A 29 10.08 0.01 -7.71
CA TYR A 29 11.38 -0.67 -7.74
C TYR A 29 11.90 -0.92 -9.16
N ARG A 30 11.02 -1.17 -10.14
CA ARG A 30 11.43 -1.22 -11.56
C ARG A 30 11.97 0.12 -12.07
N ASN A 31 11.51 1.22 -11.48
CA ASN A 31 11.96 2.58 -11.76
C ASN A 31 13.03 3.05 -10.77
N TYR A 32 13.83 2.12 -10.22
CA TYR A 32 14.97 2.49 -9.40
C TYR A 32 15.94 3.38 -10.20
N PRO A 33 16.40 4.51 -9.64
CA PRO A 33 17.23 5.46 -10.37
C PRO A 33 18.59 4.84 -10.71
N LYS A 34 19.05 5.09 -11.93
CA LYS A 34 20.35 4.61 -12.43
C LYS A 34 21.51 5.48 -11.98
N ASP A 35 21.19 6.72 -11.60
CA ASP A 35 22.14 7.73 -11.17
C ASP A 35 21.77 8.25 -9.76
N PRO A 36 22.75 8.67 -8.94
CA PRO A 36 22.52 9.06 -7.55
C PRO A 36 21.52 10.21 -7.37
N ASP A 37 21.45 11.13 -8.33
CA ASP A 37 20.61 12.34 -8.24
C ASP A 37 19.11 12.02 -8.12
N GLY A 38 18.67 10.88 -8.67
CA GLY A 38 17.27 10.45 -8.58
C GLY A 38 16.91 9.69 -7.30
N PHE A 39 17.91 9.29 -6.49
CA PHE A 39 17.69 8.44 -5.32
C PHE A 39 16.86 9.13 -4.23
N GLU A 40 17.11 10.41 -3.98
CA GLU A 40 16.45 11.12 -2.90
C GLU A 40 14.93 11.18 -3.11
N GLU A 41 14.50 11.54 -4.31
CA GLU A 41 13.08 11.62 -4.65
C GLU A 41 12.43 10.23 -4.71
N TRP A 42 13.13 9.25 -5.29
CA TRP A 42 12.69 7.86 -5.29
C TRP A 42 12.44 7.37 -3.85
N ASN A 43 13.42 7.53 -2.96
CA ASN A 43 13.35 7.09 -1.56
C ASN A 43 12.26 7.85 -0.77
N LYS A 44 12.12 9.16 -0.98
CA LYS A 44 11.03 9.95 -0.37
C LYS A 44 9.66 9.41 -0.77
N SER A 45 9.46 9.09 -2.04
CA SER A 45 8.19 8.53 -2.51
C SER A 45 7.93 7.12 -1.95
N LEU A 46 8.97 6.27 -1.83
CA LEU A 46 8.87 4.98 -1.17
C LEU A 46 8.40 5.11 0.27
N LEU A 47 9.10 5.91 1.08
CA LEU A 47 8.79 6.07 2.50
C LEU A 47 7.39 6.62 2.71
N LYS A 48 7.02 7.65 1.95
CA LYS A 48 5.67 8.22 1.98
C LYS A 48 4.60 7.17 1.69
N THR A 49 4.74 6.41 0.60
CA THR A 49 3.75 5.39 0.24
C THR A 49 3.69 4.26 1.27
N LEU A 50 4.81 3.85 1.86
CA LEU A 50 4.82 2.86 2.93
C LEU A 50 4.09 3.38 4.18
N GLU A 51 4.39 4.59 4.64
CA GLU A 51 3.73 5.21 5.80
C GLU A 51 2.21 5.32 5.61
N GLU A 52 1.77 5.85 4.46
CA GLU A 52 0.35 5.96 4.10
C GLU A 52 -0.33 4.58 4.03
N SER A 53 0.37 3.59 3.45
CA SER A 53 -0.12 2.22 3.35
C SER A 53 -0.30 1.55 4.71
N PHE A 54 0.68 1.70 5.60
CA PHE A 54 0.60 1.13 6.96
C PHE A 54 -0.56 1.76 7.74
N ALA A 55 -0.70 3.09 7.69
CA ALA A 55 -1.80 3.79 8.33
C ALA A 55 -3.15 3.30 7.79
N LYS A 56 -3.28 3.13 6.47
CA LYS A 56 -4.51 2.66 5.83
C LYS A 56 -4.83 1.21 6.16
N ILE A 57 -3.84 0.31 6.09
CA ILE A 57 -4.02 -1.11 6.38
C ILE A 57 -4.49 -1.33 7.82
N ALA A 58 -3.96 -0.57 8.78
CA ALA A 58 -4.39 -0.61 10.17
C ALA A 58 -5.89 -0.30 10.35
N THR A 59 -6.50 0.47 9.44
CA THR A 59 -7.96 0.75 9.49
C THR A 59 -8.82 -0.47 9.16
N PHE A 60 -8.32 -1.44 8.40
CA PHE A 60 -9.04 -2.67 8.08
C PHE A 60 -9.03 -3.68 9.24
N ALA A 61 -8.01 -3.62 10.11
CA ALA A 61 -7.87 -4.52 11.26
C ALA A 61 -8.75 -4.16 12.47
N LYS A 62 -9.32 -2.95 12.52
CA LYS A 62 -10.10 -2.44 13.67
C LYS A 62 -11.59 -2.83 13.67
N ASN A 63 -11.97 -3.97 13.09
CA ASN A 63 -13.38 -4.42 13.05
C ASN A 63 -13.64 -5.61 13.96
#